data_AF-X1VTQ4-F1
#
_entry.id   AF-X1VTQ4-F1
#
_cell.length_a   1.000
_cell.length_b   1.000
_cell.length_c   1.000
_cell.angle_alpha   90.00
_cell.angle_beta   90.00
_cell.angle_gamma   90.00
#
_symmetry.space_group_name_H-M   'P 1'
#
loop_
_entity.id
_entity.type
_entity.pdbx_description
1 polymer ?
#
loop_
_entity_poly.entity_id
_entity_poly.type
_entity_poly.pdbx_seq_one_letter_code
_entity_poly.pdbx_strand_id
1 'polypeptide(L)'
;MFLTGSNGFLGAQIALRVLNNTDHTLYAMVRARDNEAAKLRLSRAWWDWPELVSAIGHRVIVLAGDVSKYQLGLSDRQYNDLVRIVTHIIHTAADLRLNGPIDQLRKTNVQGTENMLELASAAQNDHGIARFSHVSTAYVVYVR
;
A
#
# COMPACT_ATOMS: atom_id res chain seq x y z
N MET A 1 3.76 -1.16 -9.96
CA MET A 1 3.51 -1.97 -8.75
C MET A 1 2.81 -1.11 -7.72
N PHE A 2 1.85 -1.64 -6.97
CA PHE A 2 1.15 -0.93 -5.90
C PHE A 2 1.55 -1.47 -4.52
N LEU A 3 1.91 -0.56 -3.61
CA LEU A 3 2.39 -0.89 -2.28
C LEU A 3 1.61 -0.12 -1.21
N THR A 4 1.01 -0.86 -0.27
CA THR A 4 0.42 -0.27 0.94
C THR A 4 1.34 -0.47 2.14
N GLY A 5 1.32 0.41 3.14
CA GLY A 5 2.21 0.30 4.30
C GLY A 5 3.65 0.72 3.98
N SER A 6 3.82 1.50 2.91
CA SER A 6 5.09 2.01 2.38
C SER A 6 5.88 2.87 3.38
N ASN A 7 5.18 3.53 4.32
CA ASN A 7 5.76 4.34 5.37
C ASN A 7 6.08 3.56 6.67
N GLY A 8 5.95 2.23 6.65
CA GLY A 8 6.43 1.34 7.70
C GLY A 8 7.79 0.73 7.36
N PHE A 9 8.45 0.13 8.35
CA PHE A 9 9.80 -0.44 8.19
C PHE A 9 9.88 -1.46 7.04
N LEU A 10 9.01 -2.47 7.02
CA LEU A 10 9.00 -3.49 5.97
C LEU A 10 8.66 -2.89 4.60
N GLY A 11 7.72 -1.95 4.55
CA GLY A 11 7.33 -1.27 3.32
C GLY A 11 8.48 -0.49 2.68
N ALA A 12 9.30 0.20 3.49
CA ALA A 12 10.49 0.89 3.00
C ALA A 12 11.54 -0.08 2.44
N GLN A 13 11.78 -1.21 3.11
CA GLN A 13 12.69 -2.25 2.62
C GLN A 13 12.21 -2.89 1.30
N ILE A 14 10.90 -3.08 1.16
CA ILE A 14 10.31 -3.55 -0.11
C ILE A 14 10.49 -2.49 -1.20
N ALA A 15 10.23 -1.21 -0.89
CA ALA A 15 10.41 -0.13 -1.85
C ALA A 15 11.85 -0.07 -2.37
N LEU A 16 12.86 -0.19 -1.49
CA LEU A 16 14.28 -0.26 -1.87
C LEU A 16 14.54 -1.39 -2.85
N ARG A 17 14.06 -2.59 -2.54
CA ARG A 17 14.25 -3.76 -3.40
C ARG A 17 13.57 -3.59 -4.75
N VAL A 18 12.37 -3.02 -4.80
CA VAL A 18 11.66 -2.75 -6.05
C VAL A 18 12.45 -1.76 -6.92
N LEU A 19 12.93 -0.66 -6.33
CA LEU A 19 13.66 0.35 -7.09
C LEU A 19 15.03 -0.15 -7.58
N ASN A 20 15.73 -0.95 -6.78
CA ASN A 20 17.08 -1.43 -7.10
C ASN A 20 17.10 -2.62 -8.06
N ASN A 21 16.04 -3.43 -8.12
CA ASN A 21 16.05 -4.70 -8.87
C ASN A 21 15.05 -4.74 -10.03
N THR A 22 14.27 -3.68 -10.23
CA THR A 22 13.28 -3.62 -11.32
C THR A 22 13.23 -2.20 -11.89
N ASP A 23 12.64 -2.05 -13.07
CA ASP A 23 12.34 -0.74 -13.68
C ASP A 23 10.90 -0.30 -13.44
N HIS A 24 10.15 -0.99 -12.57
CA HIS A 24 8.76 -0.66 -12.32
C HIS A 24 8.59 0.70 -11.61
N THR A 25 7.54 1.43 -11.99
CA THR A 25 7.01 2.54 -11.19
C THR A 25 6.28 1.99 -9.97
N LEU A 26 6.62 2.52 -8.80
CA LEU A 26 6.03 2.17 -7.51
C LEU A 26 4.95 3.18 -7.13
N TYR A 27 3.71 2.73 -7.03
CA TYR A 27 2.61 3.51 -6.47
C TYR A 27 2.52 3.21 -4.97
N ALA A 28 2.94 4.17 -4.15
CA ALA A 28 3.01 4.03 -2.70
C ALA A 28 1.81 4.72 -2.04
N MET A 29 0.92 3.93 -1.42
CA MET A 29 -0.21 4.48 -0.70
C MET A 29 0.15 4.84 0.74
N VAL A 30 -0.24 6.04 1.16
CA VAL A 30 -0.01 6.57 2.51
C VAL A 30 -1.29 7.21 3.02
N ARG A 31 -1.68 6.89 4.25
CA ARG A 31 -2.79 7.56 4.93
C ARG A 31 -2.42 9.03 5.20
N ALA A 32 -3.10 9.95 4.52
CA ALA A 32 -2.99 11.39 4.69
C ALA A 32 -4.26 12.08 4.16
N ARG A 33 -4.37 13.40 4.38
CA ARG A 33 -5.51 14.20 3.90
C ARG A 33 -5.49 14.46 2.39
N ASP A 34 -4.30 14.49 1.79
CA ASP A 34 -4.05 14.81 0.39
C ASP A 34 -2.68 14.26 -0.03
N ASN A 35 -2.40 14.26 -1.35
CA ASN A 35 -1.17 13.69 -1.90
C ASN A 35 0.10 14.42 -1.45
N GLU A 36 0.04 15.72 -1.16
CA GLU A 36 1.21 16.47 -0.70
C GLU A 36 1.57 16.12 0.75
N ALA A 37 0.57 16.02 1.62
CA ALA A 37 0.74 15.51 2.97
C ALA A 37 1.21 14.04 2.96
N ALA A 38 0.72 13.23 2.02
CA ALA A 38 1.18 11.86 1.83
C ALA A 38 2.66 11.80 1.44
N LYS A 39 3.09 12.62 0.47
CA LYS A 39 4.50 12.75 0.06
C LYS A 39 5.38 13.15 1.23
N LEU A 40 5.03 14.23 1.94
CA LEU A 40 5.79 14.69 3.11
C LEU A 40 5.92 13.61 4.18
N ARG A 41 4.83 12.87 4.45
CA ARG A 41 4.85 11.76 5.41
C ARG A 41 5.75 10.62 4.94
N LEU A 42 5.71 10.29 3.66
CA LEU A 42 6.56 9.24 3.08
C LEU A 42 8.03 9.65 3.08
N SER A 43 8.37 10.86 2.64
CA SER A 43 9.73 11.40 2.65
C SER A 43 10.33 11.38 4.05
N ARG A 44 9.54 11.74 5.08
CA ARG A 44 9.97 11.63 6.49
C ARG A 44 10.18 10.20 6.93
N ALA A 45 9.30 9.27 6.52
CA ALA A 45 9.46 7.86 6.85
C ALA A 45 10.68 7.23 6.17
N TRP A 46 11.10 7.79 5.03
CA TRP A 46 12.22 7.31 4.24
C TRP A 46 13.50 8.12 4.42
N TRP A 47 13.58 8.98 5.43
CA TRP A 47 14.69 9.92 5.60
C TRP A 47 16.08 9.26 5.68
N ASP A 48 16.16 8.02 6.19
CA ASP A 48 17.38 7.20 6.25
C ASP A 48 17.82 6.62 4.90
N TRP A 49 16.99 6.74 3.85
CA TRP A 49 17.24 6.20 2.50
C TRP A 49 17.12 7.31 1.44
N PRO A 50 18.18 8.11 1.23
CA PRO A 50 18.18 9.22 0.27
C PRO A 50 17.74 8.81 -1.15
N GLU A 51 18.08 7.60 -1.58
CA GLU A 51 17.66 7.03 -2.86
C GLU A 51 16.14 6.88 -2.97
N LEU A 52 15.46 6.46 -1.89
CA LEU A 52 14.00 6.39 -1.87
C LEU A 52 13.37 7.78 -1.94
N VAL A 53 13.92 8.73 -1.18
CA VAL A 53 13.42 10.11 -1.14
C VAL A 53 13.56 10.76 -2.52
N SER A 54 14.70 10.57 -3.18
CA SER A 54 14.97 11.10 -4.52
C SER A 54 14.07 10.50 -5.61
N ALA A 55 13.58 9.27 -5.40
CA ALA A 55 12.70 8.59 -6.35
C ALA A 55 11.24 9.11 -6.30
N ILE A 56 10.84 9.81 -5.23
CA ILE A 56 9.50 10.40 -5.09
C ILE A 56 9.26 11.44 -6.19
N GLY A 57 8.15 11.28 -6.91
CA GLY A 57 7.79 12.13 -8.06
C GLY A 57 8.38 11.66 -9.39
N HIS A 58 9.29 10.68 -9.39
CA HIS A 58 9.83 10.07 -10.59
C HIS A 58 9.43 8.59 -10.71
N ARG A 59 10.13 7.71 -9.99
CA ARG A 59 9.83 6.26 -9.96
C ARG A 59 8.88 5.87 -8.84
N VAL A 60 8.63 6.76 -7.88
CA VAL A 60 7.65 6.57 -6.81
C VAL A 60 6.54 7.61 -6.94
N ILE A 61 5.32 7.15 -7.20
CA ILE A 61 4.12 7.97 -7.21
C ILE A 61 3.38 7.76 -5.89
N VAL A 62 3.17 8.83 -5.13
CA VAL A 62 2.54 8.76 -3.81
C VAL A 62 1.04 9.04 -3.93
N LEU A 63 0.23 8.16 -3.36
CA LEU A 63 -1.22 8.29 -3.31
C LEU A 63 -1.67 8.45 -1.86
N ALA A 64 -2.44 9.50 -1.58
CA ALA A 64 -3.18 9.60 -0.33
C ALA A 64 -4.39 8.66 -0.38
N GLY A 65 -4.43 7.69 0.52
CA GLY A 65 -5.49 6.69 0.56
C GLY A 65 -5.51 5.93 1.88
N ASP A 66 -6.59 5.19 2.09
CA ASP A 66 -6.84 4.42 3.30
C ASP A 66 -7.49 3.08 2.94
N VAL A 67 -6.80 1.98 3.23
CA VAL A 67 -7.30 0.63 2.94
C VAL A 67 -8.66 0.37 3.57
N SER A 68 -8.98 0.99 4.71
CA SER A 68 -10.26 0.73 5.38
C SER A 68 -11.46 1.43 4.77
N LYS A 69 -11.28 2.19 3.68
CA LYS A 69 -12.35 2.94 3.01
C LYS A 69 -12.69 2.31 1.66
N TYR A 70 -13.94 2.47 1.24
CA TYR A 70 -14.39 2.13 -0.11
C TYR A 70 -13.45 2.73 -1.16
N GLN A 71 -13.09 1.94 -2.18
CA GLN A 71 -12.11 2.31 -3.21
C GLN A 71 -10.79 2.87 -2.64
N LEU A 72 -10.37 2.37 -1.47
CA LEU A 72 -9.17 2.82 -0.76
C LEU A 72 -9.20 4.31 -0.39
N GLY A 73 -10.38 4.93 -0.34
CA GLY A 73 -10.56 6.36 -0.10
C GLY A 73 -10.12 7.25 -1.27
N LEU A 74 -9.92 6.67 -2.45
CA LEU A 74 -9.63 7.40 -3.69
C LEU A 74 -10.93 7.91 -4.32
N SER A 75 -10.83 8.92 -5.18
CA SER A 75 -11.93 9.25 -6.09
C SER A 75 -12.13 8.16 -7.15
N ASP A 76 -13.34 8.03 -7.70
CA ASP A 76 -13.63 7.06 -8.77
C ASP A 76 -12.63 7.13 -9.92
N ARG A 77 -12.26 8.36 -10.32
CA ARG A 77 -11.25 8.58 -11.37
C ARG A 77 -9.90 7.98 -10.97
N GLN A 78 -9.40 8.31 -9.78
CA GLN A 78 -8.10 7.81 -9.31
C GLN A 78 -8.11 6.29 -9.12
N TYR A 79 -9.21 5.73 -8.64
CA TYR A 79 -9.36 4.28 -8.48
C TYR A 79 -9.34 3.58 -9.84
N ASN A 80 -10.10 4.08 -10.81
CA ASN A 80 -10.12 3.53 -12.16
C ASN A 80 -8.77 3.67 -12.87
N ASP A 81 -8.08 4.80 -12.69
CA ASP A 81 -6.72 4.99 -13.21
C ASP A 81 -5.76 3.98 -12.56
N LEU A 82 -5.89 3.71 -11.26
CA LEU A 82 -5.08 2.71 -10.56
C LEU A 82 -5.38 1.28 -11.05
N VAL A 83 -6.66 0.93 -11.27
CA VAL A 83 -7.08 -0.36 -11.81
C VAL A 83 -6.38 -0.65 -13.14
N ARG A 84 -6.35 0.34 -14.06
CA ARG A 84 -5.79 0.20 -15.41
C ARG A 84 -4.27 0.01 -15.47
N ILE A 85 -3.56 0.30 -14.39
CA ILE A 85 -2.08 0.30 -14.38
C ILE A 85 -1.48 -0.72 -13.42
N VAL A 86 -2.25 -1.23 -12.46
CA VAL A 86 -1.72 -2.09 -11.41
C VAL A 86 -1.60 -3.54 -11.88
N THR A 87 -0.37 -4.00 -12.08
CA THR A 87 -0.08 -5.40 -12.44
C THR A 87 0.41 -6.25 -11.25
N HIS A 88 0.91 -5.59 -10.21
CA HIS A 88 1.44 -6.24 -9.01
C HIS A 88 0.97 -5.47 -7.77
N ILE A 89 0.46 -6.18 -6.78
CA ILE A 89 0.03 -5.62 -5.51
C ILE A 89 0.86 -6.24 -4.38
N ILE A 90 1.42 -5.39 -3.53
CA ILE A 90 2.09 -5.77 -2.28
C ILE A 90 1.35 -5.10 -1.13
N HIS A 91 0.57 -5.88 -0.38
CA HIS A 91 -0.22 -5.40 0.74
C HIS A 91 0.49 -5.70 2.06
N THR A 92 1.10 -4.66 2.65
CA THR A 92 1.74 -4.74 3.98
C THR A 92 1.10 -3.80 5.01
N ALA A 93 0.00 -3.12 4.66
CA ALA A 93 -0.67 -2.24 5.60
C ALA A 93 -1.48 -3.06 6.58
N ALA A 94 -1.16 -2.96 7.87
CA ALA A 94 -1.89 -3.60 8.95
C ALA A 94 -1.88 -2.70 10.19
N ASP A 95 -2.90 -2.81 11.01
CA ASP A 95 -2.91 -2.35 12.39
C ASP A 95 -2.46 -3.50 13.31
N LEU A 96 -1.30 -3.32 13.92
CA LEU A 96 -0.63 -4.34 14.73
C LEU A 96 -0.80 -4.10 16.25
N ARG A 97 -1.66 -3.15 16.65
CA ARG A 97 -1.89 -2.85 18.06
C ARG A 97 -2.54 -4.06 18.75
N LEU A 98 -1.81 -4.72 19.64
CA LEU A 98 -2.30 -5.88 20.41
C LEU A 98 -3.51 -5.54 21.30
N ASN A 99 -3.57 -4.31 21.81
CA ASN A 99 -4.63 -3.83 22.70
C ASN A 99 -5.56 -2.81 22.00
N GLY A 100 -5.62 -2.83 20.66
CA GLY A 100 -6.49 -1.94 19.89
C GLY A 100 -7.97 -2.36 19.98
N PRO A 101 -8.93 -1.42 19.83
CA PRO A 101 -10.34 -1.79 19.71
C PRO A 101 -10.55 -2.73 18.52
N ILE A 102 -11.22 -3.87 18.75
CA ILE A 102 -11.39 -4.94 17.75
C ILE A 102 -12.00 -4.42 16.44
N ASP A 103 -12.94 -3.47 16.53
CA ASP A 103 -13.58 -2.89 15.35
C ASP A 103 -12.61 -2.07 14.49
N GLN A 104 -11.64 -1.38 15.11
CA GLN A 104 -10.60 -0.66 14.38
C GLN A 104 -9.60 -1.61 13.74
N LEU A 105 -9.23 -2.68 14.45
CA LEU A 105 -8.36 -3.74 13.93
C LEU A 105 -9.03 -4.43 12.73
N ARG A 106 -10.31 -4.78 12.84
CA ARG A 106 -11.10 -5.37 11.74
C ARG A 106 -11.22 -4.45 10.54
N LYS A 107 -11.50 -3.15 10.75
CA LYS A 107 -11.56 -2.18 9.65
C LYS A 107 -10.26 -2.10 8.85
N THR A 108 -9.11 -2.18 9.50
CA THR A 108 -7.82 -2.11 8.79
C THR A 108 -7.43 -3.46 8.20
N ASN A 109 -7.50 -4.53 9.00
CA ASN A 109 -6.89 -5.80 8.64
C ASN A 109 -7.82 -6.73 7.86
N VAL A 110 -9.14 -6.66 8.10
CA VAL A 110 -10.14 -7.49 7.40
C VAL A 110 -10.71 -6.70 6.24
N GLN A 111 -11.44 -5.62 6.52
CA GLN A 111 -12.05 -4.79 5.48
C GLN A 111 -10.99 -4.18 4.56
N GLY A 112 -9.84 -3.78 5.10
CA GLY A 112 -8.75 -3.28 4.28
C GLY A 112 -8.18 -4.33 3.32
N THR A 113 -8.10 -5.59 3.75
CA THR A 113 -7.68 -6.69 2.87
C THR A 113 -8.75 -6.97 1.81
N GLU A 114 -10.04 -6.95 2.17
CA GLU A 114 -11.15 -7.09 1.22
C GLU A 114 -11.08 -6.01 0.13
N ASN A 115 -10.92 -4.75 0.51
CA ASN A 115 -10.81 -3.65 -0.44
C ASN A 115 -9.58 -3.79 -1.37
N MET A 116 -8.49 -4.36 -0.88
CA MET A 116 -7.30 -4.66 -1.69
C MET A 116 -7.54 -5.82 -2.67
N LEU A 117 -8.34 -6.81 -2.28
CA LEU A 117 -8.79 -7.89 -3.16
C LEU A 117 -9.79 -7.40 -4.21
N GLU A 118 -10.63 -6.43 -3.87
CA GLU A 118 -11.51 -5.76 -4.85
C GLU A 118 -10.70 -5.02 -5.93
N LEU A 119 -9.65 -4.29 -5.55
CA LEU A 119 -8.72 -3.68 -6.50
C LEU A 119 -8.05 -4.74 -7.39
N ALA A 120 -7.58 -5.83 -6.78
CA ALA A 120 -6.94 -6.94 -7.50
C ALA A 120 -7.90 -7.58 -8.51
N SER A 121 -9.15 -7.83 -8.11
CA SER A 121 -10.21 -8.39 -8.95
C SER A 121 -10.58 -7.46 -10.11
N ALA A 122 -10.74 -6.16 -9.83
CA ALA A 122 -11.00 -5.16 -10.86
C ALA A 122 -9.87 -5.10 -11.91
N ALA A 123 -8.61 -5.06 -11.47
CA ALA A 123 -7.47 -5.08 -12.38
C ALA A 123 -7.35 -6.41 -13.14
N GLN A 124 -7.63 -7.53 -12.47
CA GLN A 124 -7.64 -8.86 -13.09
C GLN A 124 -8.67 -8.97 -14.22
N ASN A 125 -9.85 -8.35 -14.04
CA ASN A 125 -10.90 -8.33 -15.05
C ASN A 125 -10.63 -7.32 -16.19
N ASP A 126 -9.89 -6.24 -15.92
CA ASP A 126 -9.56 -5.21 -16.92
C ASP A 126 -8.42 -5.67 -17.86
N HIS A 127 -7.27 -6.08 -17.30
CA HIS A 127 -6.09 -6.45 -18.09
C HIS A 127 -5.27 -7.62 -17.52
N GLY A 128 -5.63 -8.13 -16.34
CA GLY A 128 -4.93 -9.21 -15.65
C GLY A 128 -3.89 -8.71 -14.65
N ILE A 129 -3.68 -9.44 -13.55
CA ILE A 129 -2.57 -9.17 -12.63
C ILE A 129 -1.54 -10.28 -12.66
N ALA A 130 -0.27 -9.90 -12.53
CA ALA A 130 0.82 -10.85 -12.43
C ALA A 130 0.94 -11.43 -11.01
N ARG A 131 0.67 -10.62 -9.97
CA ARG A 131 0.83 -11.08 -8.59
C ARG A 131 0.08 -10.22 -7.56
N PHE A 132 -0.52 -10.89 -6.58
CA PHE A 132 -0.95 -10.31 -5.31
C PHE A 132 -0.13 -10.93 -4.17
N SER A 133 0.54 -10.10 -3.37
CA SER A 133 1.33 -10.53 -2.21
C SER A 133 0.80 -9.88 -0.94
N HIS A 134 0.31 -10.70 0.00
CA HIS A 134 -0.17 -10.26 1.30
C HIS A 134 0.83 -10.64 2.39
N VAL A 135 1.18 -9.67 3.24
CA VAL A 135 2.03 -9.92 4.41
C VAL A 135 1.14 -10.13 5.62
N SER A 136 1.07 -11.38 6.08
CA SER A 136 0.41 -11.76 7.33
C SER A 136 1.40 -11.71 8.51
N THR A 137 1.01 -12.26 9.64
CA THR A 137 1.84 -12.34 10.85
C THR A 137 1.75 -13.72 11.49
N ALA A 138 2.82 -14.19 12.12
CA ALA A 138 2.82 -15.46 12.86
C ALA A 138 1.84 -15.45 14.06
N TYR A 139 1.44 -14.27 14.55
CA TYR A 139 0.43 -14.11 15.61
C TYR A 139 -0.96 -14.63 15.24
N VAL A 140 -1.23 -14.98 13.97
CA VAL A 140 -2.46 -15.72 13.60
C VAL A 140 -2.49 -17.11 14.24
N VAL A 141 -1.32 -17.68 14.55
CA VAL A 141 -1.20 -18.92 15.31
C VAL A 141 -1.12 -18.56 16.80
N TYR A 142 -2.27 -18.42 17.44
CA TYR A 142 -2.32 -18.33 18.89
C TYR A 142 -2.13 -19.75 19.46
N VAL A 143 -0.92 -20.04 19.95
CA VAL A 143 -0.70 -21.26 20.76
C VAL A 143 -1.36 -20.99 22.11
N ARG A 144 -2.43 -21.73 22.40
CA ARG A 144 -3.07 -21.75 23.72
C ARG A 144 -2.21 -22.48 24.72
#